data_AF-A0A966S748-F1
#
_entry.id   AF-A0A966S748-F1
#
_cell.length_a   1.000
_cell.length_b   1.000
_cell.length_c   1.000
_cell.angle_alpha   90.00
_cell.angle_beta   90.00
_cell.angle_gamma   90.00
#
_symmetry.space_group_name_H-M   'P 1'
#
loop_
_entity.id
_entity.type
_entity.pdbx_description
1 polymer ?
#
loop_
_entity_poly.entity_id
_entity_poly.type
_entity_poly.pdbx_seq_one_letter_code
_entity_poly.pdbx_strand_id
1 'polypeptide(L)'
;MATVWHLAKRLVTSATAAPLTVLERRQVSEVLLYAEMQLFVRFSVADQRHALVVLRRFDVIAAEAAVAEGVAVEVRRAALLHDIGKIEASLGTVARVAATLLGPRTGRFRAYHEHEARGAALLQAAGSDAVTVALVAGQGDEPWRGLLARADAV
;
A
#
# COMPACT_ATOMS: atom_id res chain seq x y z
N MET A 1 15.39 -20.18 -10.26
CA MET A 1 16.17 -19.06 -10.84
C MET A 1 15.19 -18.02 -11.35
N ALA A 2 14.84 -17.03 -10.53
CA ALA A 2 13.97 -15.93 -10.95
C ALA A 2 14.76 -15.07 -11.94
N THR A 3 14.43 -15.21 -13.23
CA THR A 3 15.12 -14.55 -14.32
C THR A 3 15.03 -13.02 -14.15
N VAL A 4 16.16 -12.34 -14.36
CA VAL A 4 16.34 -10.89 -14.40
C VAL A 4 15.23 -10.15 -15.16
N TRP A 5 14.58 -10.83 -16.11
CA TRP A 5 13.38 -10.43 -16.83
C TRP A 5 12.17 -10.03 -15.95
N HIS A 6 11.85 -10.78 -14.89
CA HIS A 6 10.71 -10.47 -14.01
C HIS A 6 10.96 -9.23 -13.15
N LEU A 7 12.22 -9.02 -12.75
CA LEU A 7 12.66 -7.84 -12.02
C LEU A 7 12.71 -6.61 -12.93
N ALA A 8 13.20 -6.76 -14.16
CA ALA A 8 13.17 -5.72 -15.19
C ALA A 8 11.73 -5.33 -15.57
N LYS A 9 10.80 -6.29 -15.66
CA LYS A 9 9.38 -6.00 -15.94
C LYS A 9 8.71 -5.19 -14.83
N ARG A 10 8.97 -5.52 -13.55
CA ARG A 10 8.53 -4.72 -12.37
C ARG A 10 9.16 -3.32 -12.34
N LEU A 11 10.42 -3.22 -12.78
CA LEU A 11 11.14 -1.95 -12.88
C LEU A 11 10.54 -1.06 -13.97
N VAL A 12 10.22 -1.63 -15.14
CA VAL A 12 9.62 -0.91 -16.27
C VAL A 12 8.19 -0.48 -15.96
N THR A 13 7.36 -1.31 -15.31
CA THR A 13 6.00 -0.88 -14.90
C THR A 13 6.01 0.21 -13.81
N SER A 14 7.06 0.30 -12.99
CA SER A 14 7.26 1.41 -12.04
C SER A 14 7.73 2.70 -12.75
N ALA A 15 8.58 2.58 -13.78
CA ALA A 15 9.11 3.74 -14.52
C ALA A 15 8.14 4.32 -15.57
N THR A 16 7.09 3.58 -15.96
CA THR A 16 6.08 4.01 -16.96
C THR A 16 4.69 4.22 -16.37
N ALA A 17 4.56 4.22 -15.04
CA ALA A 17 3.29 4.48 -14.37
C ALA A 17 2.78 5.89 -14.75
N ALA A 18 1.70 5.94 -15.52
CA ALA A 18 1.02 7.21 -15.82
C ALA A 18 0.39 7.76 -14.53
N PRO A 19 0.41 9.08 -14.31
CA PRO A 19 -0.33 9.69 -13.20
C PRO A 19 -1.77 9.22 -13.19
N LEU A 20 -2.36 9.11 -11.99
CA LEU A 20 -3.80 8.87 -11.86
C LEU A 20 -4.56 9.89 -12.71
N THR A 21 -5.64 9.45 -13.36
CA THR A 21 -6.56 10.36 -14.03
C THR A 21 -7.30 11.23 -13.02
N VAL A 22 -8.01 12.27 -13.49
CA VAL A 22 -8.86 13.10 -12.61
C VAL A 22 -9.94 12.26 -11.92
N LEU A 23 -10.55 11.32 -12.66
CA LEU A 23 -11.58 10.43 -12.11
C LEU A 23 -11.00 9.48 -11.05
N GLU A 24 -9.81 8.93 -11.29
CA GLU A 24 -9.12 8.07 -10.34
C GLU A 24 -8.70 8.81 -9.07
N ARG A 25 -8.21 10.06 -9.19
CA ARG A 25 -7.94 10.90 -8.02
C ARG A 25 -9.20 11.20 -7.23
N ARG A 26 -10.33 11.44 -7.90
CA ARG A 26 -11.61 11.65 -7.24
C ARG A 26 -12.03 10.41 -6.43
N GLN A 27 -11.92 9.22 -7.03
CA GLN A 27 -12.19 7.95 -6.36
C GLN A 27 -11.35 7.80 -5.08
N VAL A 28 -10.06 8.16 -5.12
CA VAL A 28 -9.20 8.12 -3.92
C VAL A 28 -9.68 9.14 -2.87
N SER A 29 -10.00 10.37 -3.28
CA SER A 29 -10.46 11.42 -2.36
C SER A 29 -11.83 11.17 -1.72
N GLU A 30 -12.64 10.30 -2.31
CA GLU A 30 -13.94 9.88 -1.74
C GLU A 30 -13.75 8.89 -0.57
N VAL A 31 -12.60 8.22 -0.50
CA VAL A 31 -12.29 7.26 0.57
C VAL A 31 -11.44 7.91 1.67
N LEU A 32 -10.43 8.68 1.28
CA LEU A 32 -9.45 9.25 2.20
C LEU A 32 -9.96 10.49 2.92
N LEU A 33 -9.53 10.66 4.16
CA LEU A 33 -9.60 11.94 4.85
C LEU A 33 -8.71 12.98 4.15
N TYR A 34 -8.97 14.27 4.40
CA TYR A 34 -8.13 15.34 3.86
C TYR A 34 -6.65 15.17 4.24
N ALA A 35 -6.36 14.87 5.51
CA ALA A 35 -4.99 14.67 6.00
C ALA A 35 -4.32 13.43 5.38
N GLU A 36 -5.07 12.33 5.23
CA GLU A 36 -4.59 11.12 4.56
C GLU A 36 -4.30 11.37 3.07
N MET A 37 -5.12 12.20 2.41
CA MET A 37 -4.88 12.60 1.03
C MET A 37 -3.57 13.39 0.89
N GLN A 38 -3.23 14.25 1.87
CA GLN A 38 -1.94 14.95 1.88
C GLN A 38 -0.75 13.99 2.02
N LEU A 39 -0.93 12.84 2.68
CA LEU A 39 0.07 11.78 2.71
C LEU A 39 0.09 11.02 1.37
N PHE A 40 -1.06 10.65 0.84
CA PHE A 40 -1.19 9.88 -0.40
C PHE A 40 -0.51 10.56 -1.60
N VAL A 41 -0.65 11.87 -1.74
CA VAL A 41 -0.01 12.59 -2.87
C VAL A 41 1.53 12.57 -2.81
N ARG A 42 2.11 12.22 -1.65
CA ARG A 42 3.56 12.06 -1.48
C ARG A 42 4.06 10.69 -1.95
N PHE A 43 3.18 9.72 -2.22
CA PHE A 43 3.57 8.48 -2.89
C PHE A 43 4.18 8.78 -4.26
N SER A 44 5.09 7.91 -4.70
CA SER A 44 5.52 7.93 -6.10
C SER A 44 4.33 7.64 -7.01
N VAL A 45 4.39 8.08 -8.26
CA VAL A 45 3.30 7.82 -9.23
C VAL A 45 3.00 6.31 -9.36
N ALA A 46 4.05 5.48 -9.29
CA ALA A 46 3.89 4.03 -9.29
C ALA A 46 3.14 3.53 -8.06
N ASP A 47 3.48 4.03 -6.88
CA ASP A 47 2.83 3.63 -5.62
C ASP A 47 1.37 4.12 -5.56
N GLN A 48 1.05 5.32 -6.07
CA GLN A 48 -0.34 5.81 -6.17
C GLN A 48 -1.19 4.90 -7.05
N ARG A 49 -0.66 4.43 -8.19
CA ARG A 49 -1.35 3.47 -9.05
C ARG A 49 -1.53 2.12 -8.37
N HIS A 50 -0.46 1.62 -7.74
CA HIS A 50 -0.48 0.36 -7.01
C HIS A 50 -1.57 0.38 -5.93
N ALA A 51 -1.58 1.42 -5.09
CA ALA A 51 -2.60 1.62 -4.07
C ALA A 51 -4.03 1.58 -4.62
N LEU A 52 -4.30 2.23 -5.75
CA LEU A 52 -5.61 2.20 -6.39
C LEU A 52 -5.98 0.81 -6.94
N VAL A 53 -5.01 0.09 -7.51
CA VAL A 53 -5.23 -1.30 -7.95
C VAL A 53 -5.55 -2.20 -6.77
N VAL A 54 -4.82 -2.06 -5.66
CA VAL A 54 -5.06 -2.80 -4.42
C VAL A 54 -6.46 -2.51 -3.87
N LEU A 55 -6.86 -1.23 -3.78
CA LEU A 55 -8.23 -0.87 -3.34
C LEU A 55 -9.29 -1.55 -4.21
N ARG A 56 -9.18 -1.48 -5.55
CA ARG A 56 -10.17 -2.07 -6.45
C ARG A 56 -10.23 -3.59 -6.32
N ARG A 57 -9.07 -4.26 -6.24
CA ARG A 57 -9.01 -5.71 -6.01
C ARG A 57 -9.60 -6.08 -4.65
N PHE A 58 -9.30 -5.28 -3.63
CA PHE A 58 -9.82 -5.47 -2.29
C PHE A 58 -11.35 -5.39 -2.27
N ASP A 59 -11.94 -4.35 -2.89
CA ASP A 59 -13.39 -4.20 -2.98
C ASP A 59 -14.05 -5.42 -3.67
N VAL A 60 -13.45 -5.95 -4.74
CA VAL A 60 -13.94 -7.16 -5.43
C VAL A 60 -13.86 -8.39 -4.54
N ILE A 61 -12.69 -8.64 -3.93
CA ILE A 61 -12.47 -9.83 -3.09
C ILE A 61 -13.39 -9.79 -1.85
N ALA A 62 -13.58 -8.62 -1.25
CA ALA A 62 -14.45 -8.46 -0.09
C ALA A 62 -15.93 -8.67 -0.45
N ALA A 63 -16.35 -8.23 -1.64
CA ALA A 63 -17.69 -8.54 -2.16
C ALA A 63 -17.88 -10.04 -2.41
N GLU A 64 -16.90 -10.72 -2.99
CA GLU A 64 -16.93 -12.18 -3.24
C GLU A 64 -16.95 -12.99 -1.94
N ALA A 65 -16.26 -12.51 -0.90
CA ALA A 65 -16.26 -13.13 0.43
C ALA A 65 -17.59 -12.94 1.18
N ALA A 66 -18.58 -12.28 0.58
CA ALA A 66 -19.91 -12.03 1.15
C ALA A 66 -19.86 -11.44 2.57
N VAL A 67 -18.93 -10.51 2.82
CA VAL A 67 -18.81 -9.89 4.14
C VAL A 67 -20.10 -9.12 4.45
N ALA A 68 -20.85 -9.61 5.44
CA ALA A 68 -22.29 -9.38 5.61
C ALA A 68 -22.71 -7.91 5.83
N GLU A 69 -21.79 -7.05 6.26
CA GLU A 69 -22.06 -5.64 6.59
C GLU A 69 -21.43 -4.65 5.59
N GLY A 70 -20.94 -5.16 4.45
CA GLY A 70 -20.16 -4.37 3.52
C GLY A 70 -18.77 -4.05 4.08
N VAL A 71 -18.02 -3.25 3.33
CA VAL A 71 -16.63 -2.90 3.67
C VAL A 71 -16.61 -1.53 4.33
N ALA A 72 -16.23 -1.50 5.62
CA ALA A 72 -16.07 -0.25 6.36
C ALA A 72 -15.02 0.66 5.69
N VAL A 73 -15.27 1.97 5.69
CA VAL A 73 -14.44 2.94 4.95
C VAL A 73 -13.00 2.97 5.45
N GLU A 74 -12.80 2.73 6.75
CA GLU A 74 -11.52 2.66 7.45
C GLU A 74 -10.64 1.53 6.90
N VAL A 75 -11.25 0.42 6.50
CA VAL A 75 -10.56 -0.72 5.88
C VAL A 75 -10.16 -0.39 4.44
N ARG A 76 -11.00 0.35 3.71
CA ARG A 76 -10.68 0.84 2.35
C ARG A 76 -9.57 1.90 2.39
N ARG A 77 -9.54 2.76 3.41
CA ARG A 77 -8.42 3.68 3.69
C ARG A 77 -7.13 2.90 3.92
N ALA A 78 -7.19 1.83 4.71
CA ALA A 78 -6.03 0.96 4.93
C ALA A 78 -5.52 0.35 3.62
N ALA A 79 -6.42 -0.10 2.72
CA ALA A 79 -6.02 -0.63 1.43
C ALA A 79 -5.24 0.39 0.57
N LEU A 80 -5.69 1.65 0.56
CA LEU A 80 -5.00 2.74 -0.15
C LEU A 80 -3.67 3.15 0.50
N LEU A 81 -3.53 3.02 1.82
CA LEU A 81 -2.42 3.58 2.60
C LEU A 81 -1.49 2.52 3.21
N HIS A 82 -1.71 1.23 2.94
CA HIS A 82 -0.95 0.14 3.57
C HIS A 82 0.58 0.29 3.40
N ASP A 83 0.99 0.91 2.31
CA ASP A 83 2.39 1.14 1.95
C ASP A 83 2.92 2.54 2.35
N ILE A 84 2.16 3.36 3.08
CA ILE A 84 2.44 4.79 3.25
C ILE A 84 3.77 5.08 3.96
N GLY A 85 4.30 4.13 4.74
CA GLY A 85 5.64 4.22 5.31
C GLY A 85 6.77 4.34 4.28
N LYS A 86 6.50 4.08 2.99
CA LYS A 86 7.46 4.28 1.89
C LYS A 86 7.76 5.76 1.61
N ILE A 87 6.92 6.72 2.01
CA ILE A 87 7.12 8.14 1.66
C ILE A 87 8.30 8.80 2.38
N GLU A 88 8.65 8.32 3.57
CA GLU A 88 9.81 8.82 4.35
C GLU A 88 11.05 7.98 4.15
N ALA A 89 10.86 6.78 3.62
CA ALA A 89 11.96 5.95 3.24
C ALA A 89 12.55 6.53 1.95
N SER A 90 13.73 7.14 2.02
CA SER A 90 14.59 7.47 0.86
C SER A 90 15.09 6.19 0.13
N LEU A 91 14.31 5.11 0.19
CA LEU A 91 14.52 3.77 -0.33
C LEU A 91 14.18 3.66 -1.81
N GLY A 92 13.59 4.72 -2.39
CA GLY A 92 13.26 4.79 -3.81
C GLY A 92 14.37 4.22 -4.68
N THR A 93 15.63 4.61 -4.51
CA THR A 93 16.74 4.07 -5.32
C THR A 93 17.61 3.07 -4.54
N VAL A 94 17.87 3.33 -3.26
CA VAL A 94 18.82 2.55 -2.45
C VAL A 94 18.25 1.19 -2.04
N ALA A 95 16.95 1.07 -1.72
CA ALA A 95 16.36 -0.25 -1.45
C ALA A 95 16.27 -1.10 -2.71
N ARG A 96 16.07 -0.50 -3.90
CA ARG A 96 16.04 -1.23 -5.17
C ARG A 96 17.41 -1.82 -5.53
N VAL A 97 18.48 -1.06 -5.31
CA VAL A 97 19.87 -1.53 -5.50
C VAL A 97 20.24 -2.58 -4.43
N ALA A 98 19.97 -2.31 -3.16
CA ALA A 98 20.23 -3.25 -2.07
C ALA A 98 19.43 -4.56 -2.19
N ALA A 99 18.18 -4.50 -2.66
CA ALA A 99 17.33 -5.67 -2.90
C ALA A 99 17.85 -6.58 -4.02
N THR A 100 18.64 -6.03 -4.94
CA THR A 100 19.26 -6.77 -6.05
C THR A 100 20.60 -7.37 -5.62
N LEU A 101 21.31 -6.74 -4.68
CA LEU A 101 22.67 -7.14 -4.26
C LEU A 101 22.73 -8.07 -3.05
N LEU A 102 21.81 -7.98 -2.08
CA LEU A 102 22.05 -8.55 -0.73
C LEU A 102 21.22 -9.79 -0.37
N GLY A 103 20.27 -10.22 -1.20
CA GLY A 103 19.53 -11.47 -0.98
C GLY A 103 18.64 -11.51 0.29
N PRO A 104 18.01 -12.66 0.60
CA PRO A 104 16.75 -12.71 1.37
C PRO A 104 16.87 -12.65 2.90
N ARG A 105 18.06 -12.69 3.49
CA ARG A 105 18.20 -12.97 4.93
C ARG A 105 18.90 -11.83 5.67
N THR A 106 18.19 -11.27 6.64
CA THR A 106 18.57 -10.29 7.69
C THR A 106 18.14 -8.82 7.49
N GLY A 107 18.17 -8.23 6.29
CA GLY A 107 17.76 -6.81 6.09
C GLY A 107 16.30 -6.57 5.70
N ARG A 108 15.72 -7.44 4.85
CA ARG A 108 14.37 -7.27 4.28
C ARG A 108 13.24 -7.29 5.31
N PHE A 109 13.30 -8.19 6.28
CA PHE A 109 12.27 -8.31 7.32
C PHE A 109 12.23 -7.07 8.22
N ARG A 110 13.40 -6.51 8.54
CA ARG A 110 13.49 -5.30 9.36
C ARG A 110 12.98 -4.10 8.61
N ALA A 111 13.40 -3.90 7.36
CA ALA A 111 12.87 -2.83 6.50
C ALA A 111 11.37 -2.98 6.22
N TYR A 112 10.83 -4.20 6.21
CA TYR A 112 9.41 -4.47 6.06
C TYR A 112 8.62 -3.98 7.29
N HIS A 113 8.96 -4.50 8.47
CA HIS A 113 8.32 -4.05 9.72
C HIS A 113 8.57 -2.58 10.04
N GLU A 114 9.72 -2.03 9.64
CA GLU A 114 10.04 -0.62 9.83
C GLU A 114 9.11 0.30 9.03
N HIS A 115 8.67 -0.08 7.81
CA HIS A 115 7.74 0.78 7.08
C HIS A 115 6.28 0.59 7.49
N GLU A 116 5.87 -0.60 7.96
CA GLU A 116 4.56 -0.79 8.58
C GLU A 116 4.42 0.11 9.83
N ALA A 117 5.43 0.09 10.71
CA ALA A 117 5.45 0.91 11.92
C ALA A 117 5.52 2.42 11.61
N ARG A 118 6.33 2.84 10.63
CA ARG A 118 6.37 4.24 10.18
C ARG A 118 5.05 4.68 9.55
N GLY A 119 4.46 3.82 8.72
CA GLY A 119 3.17 4.08 8.10
C GLY A 119 2.07 4.28 9.13
N ALA A 120 2.00 3.40 10.12
CA ALA A 120 1.09 3.53 11.25
C ALA A 120 1.30 4.84 12.02
N ALA A 121 2.54 5.23 12.31
CA ALA A 121 2.84 6.49 13.00
C ALA A 121 2.42 7.73 12.20
N LEU A 122 2.63 7.72 10.87
CA LEU A 122 2.17 8.78 9.98
C LEU A 122 0.65 8.93 10.00
N LEU A 123 -0.07 7.80 9.95
CA LEU A 123 -1.53 7.78 9.97
C LEU A 123 -2.10 8.21 11.33
N GLN A 124 -1.47 7.79 12.43
CA GLN A 124 -1.81 8.29 13.77
C GLN A 124 -1.65 9.81 13.86
N ALA A 125 -0.53 10.34 13.37
CA ALA A 125 -0.29 11.79 13.36
C ALA A 125 -1.27 12.55 12.44
N ALA A 126 -1.75 11.91 11.38
CA ALA A 126 -2.77 12.46 10.48
C ALA A 126 -4.21 12.33 11.02
N GLY A 127 -4.41 11.68 12.17
CA GLY A 127 -5.72 11.48 12.78
C GLY A 127 -6.57 10.38 12.13
N SER A 128 -5.94 9.41 11.47
CA SER A 128 -6.62 8.25 10.90
C SER A 128 -7.29 7.38 11.97
N ASP A 129 -8.33 6.66 11.58
CA ASP A 129 -9.05 5.73 12.45
C ASP A 129 -8.14 4.60 12.95
N ALA A 130 -8.41 4.13 14.18
CA ALA A 130 -7.65 3.06 14.81
C ALA A 130 -7.64 1.78 13.96
N VAL A 131 -8.73 1.48 13.25
CA VAL A 131 -8.83 0.34 12.32
C VAL A 131 -7.85 0.51 11.15
N THR A 132 -7.80 1.70 10.54
CA THR A 132 -6.88 2.01 9.45
C THR A 132 -5.43 1.86 9.90
N VAL A 133 -5.09 2.46 11.05
CA VAL A 133 -3.76 2.39 11.65
C VAL A 133 -3.36 0.94 11.95
N ALA A 134 -4.24 0.17 12.60
CA ALA A 134 -3.98 -1.21 12.96
C ALA A 134 -3.75 -2.10 11.72
N LEU A 135 -4.56 -1.94 10.68
CA LEU A 135 -4.38 -2.69 9.44
C LEU A 135 -3.04 -2.36 8.76
N VAL A 136 -2.64 -1.09 8.69
CA VAL A 136 -1.35 -0.66 8.13
C VAL A 136 -0.16 -1.14 8.98
N ALA A 137 -0.34 -1.23 10.30
CA ALA A 137 0.66 -1.76 11.22
C ALA A 137 0.83 -3.29 11.13
N GLY A 138 0.06 -3.99 10.28
CA GLY A 138 0.01 -5.44 10.28
C GLY A 138 -0.60 -6.00 11.58
N GLN A 139 -1.54 -5.27 12.19
CA GLN A 139 -2.20 -5.58 13.46
C GLN A 139 -3.73 -5.63 13.36
N GLY A 140 -4.34 -5.38 12.20
CA GLY A 140 -5.80 -5.41 12.03
C GLY A 140 -6.44 -6.80 12.09
N ASP A 141 -7.74 -6.84 12.34
CA ASP A 141 -8.50 -8.08 12.52
C ASP A 141 -8.74 -8.85 11.21
N GLU A 142 -9.00 -10.15 11.33
CA GLU A 142 -9.54 -10.95 10.21
C GLU A 142 -11.05 -10.67 10.03
N PRO A 143 -11.59 -10.74 8.81
CA PRO A 143 -10.94 -11.20 7.57
C PRO A 143 -10.10 -10.12 6.87
N TRP A 144 -10.13 -8.88 7.36
CA TRP A 144 -9.65 -7.71 6.62
C TRP A 144 -8.16 -7.76 6.29
N ARG A 145 -7.35 -8.23 7.24
CA ARG A 145 -5.92 -8.43 7.03
C ARG A 145 -5.65 -9.45 5.92
N GLY A 146 -6.29 -10.62 5.97
CA GLY A 146 -6.14 -11.66 4.95
C GLY A 146 -6.61 -11.21 3.57
N LEU A 147 -7.72 -10.47 3.50
CA LEU A 147 -8.24 -9.93 2.24
C LEU A 147 -7.33 -8.85 1.65
N LEU A 148 -6.78 -7.96 2.49
CA LEU A 148 -5.82 -6.94 2.06
C LEU A 148 -4.54 -7.59 1.52
N ALA A 149 -3.99 -8.59 2.22
CA ALA A 149 -2.81 -9.33 1.74
C ALA A 149 -3.05 -10.02 0.38
N ARG A 150 -4.25 -10.56 0.15
CA ARG A 150 -4.65 -11.15 -1.15
C ARG A 150 -4.80 -10.09 -2.25
N ALA A 151 -5.25 -8.89 -1.90
CA ALA A 151 -5.38 -7.78 -2.84
C ALA A 151 -4.00 -7.23 -3.27
N ASP A 152 -3.03 -7.19 -2.34
CA ASP A 152 -1.68 -6.69 -2.57
C ASP A 152 -0.75 -7.65 -3.37
N ALA A 153 -1.10 -8.93 -3.47
CA ALA A 153 -0.33 -9.94 -4.21
C ALA A 153 -0.43 -9.78 -5.76
N VAL A 154 -0.08 -8.60 -6.30
CA VAL A 154 -0.05 -8.24 -7.74
C VAL A 154 1.32 -8.50 -8.36
#